data_AF-A0A2S4UA56-F1
#
_entry.id   AF-A0A2S4UA56-F1
#
_cell.length_a   1.000
_cell.length_b   1.000
_cell.length_c   1.000
_cell.angle_alpha   90.00
_cell.angle_beta   90.00
_cell.angle_gamma   90.00
#
_symmetry.space_group_name_H-M   'P 1'
#
loop_
_entity.id
_entity.type
_entity.pdbx_description
1 polymer ?
#
loop_
_entity_poly.entity_id
_entity_poly.type
_entity_poly.pdbx_seq_one_letter_code
_entity_poly.pdbx_strand_id
1 'polypeptide(L)'
;AQNTKESQDKWVALLLVLVSYLHIVAGLSEKEARTTLVSIKTLLHSTISGLNQTIIVKKFPLDIRTAMKYCNLNPTIYQTLCCPGCFKIYPNHSTDFLICNYRITARSKTCNSPLFDQNGHCIRQYSMQSLQEWLKVFLQRRKIEDLLQESVTYSNPQPETCAHLWDGSIWYTFQDAEGRLFHQRFGNLSFGIYVDWFNPMGNKISGKHHSVGAIILFCLSLPVTVSHRYQLQNLFFVGITPGPSEPTVLQINNVLLLLVEELHTLWQKGIEIKTPKYPRGLLVRVALIAAVCDLPAIRKLIGYASHSANKFCLFCYLSRDNNQCLNYGSWERRSSSLEGRYNSLSA
;
A
#
# COMPACT_ATOMS: atom_id res chain seq x y z
N ALA A 1 41.68 21.22 -7.61
CA ALA A 1 40.67 21.72 -6.65
C ALA A 1 39.26 21.17 -6.90
N GLN A 2 38.80 21.03 -8.16
CA GLN A 2 37.49 20.40 -8.47
C GLN A 2 37.44 18.90 -8.15
N ASN A 3 38.47 18.11 -8.56
CA ASN A 3 38.53 16.67 -8.27
C ASN A 3 38.51 16.31 -6.77
N THR A 4 39.08 17.15 -5.90
CA THR A 4 39.10 16.92 -4.45
C THR A 4 37.76 17.23 -3.79
N LYS A 5 37.02 18.24 -4.28
CA LYS A 5 35.68 18.59 -3.74
C LYS A 5 34.64 17.53 -4.09
N GLU A 6 34.67 17.04 -5.33
CA GLU A 6 33.78 15.97 -5.81
C GLU A 6 34.07 14.61 -5.12
N SER A 7 35.33 14.33 -4.80
CA SER A 7 35.72 13.14 -4.02
C SER A 7 35.27 13.23 -2.56
N GLN A 8 35.33 14.40 -1.95
CA GLN A 8 34.92 14.60 -0.55
C GLN A 8 33.41 14.51 -0.34
N ASP A 9 32.61 15.04 -1.26
CA ASP A 9 31.16 14.88 -1.23
C ASP A 9 30.75 13.41 -1.38
N LYS A 10 31.51 12.61 -2.14
CA LYS A 10 31.27 11.15 -2.27
C LYS A 10 31.48 10.39 -0.96
N TRP A 11 32.52 10.70 -0.17
CA TRP A 11 32.74 10.04 1.12
C TRP A 11 31.65 10.34 2.14
N VAL A 12 31.19 11.60 2.19
CA VAL A 12 30.06 11.97 3.05
C VAL A 12 28.80 11.22 2.62
N ALA A 13 28.51 11.17 1.32
CA ALA A 13 27.38 10.41 0.81
C ALA A 13 27.46 8.91 1.18
N LEU A 14 28.63 8.28 1.05
CA LEU A 14 28.83 6.88 1.43
C LEU A 14 28.60 6.63 2.93
N LEU A 15 29.10 7.52 3.79
CA LEU A 15 28.89 7.41 5.24
C LEU A 15 27.41 7.58 5.60
N LEU A 16 26.71 8.54 4.99
CA LEU A 16 25.28 8.75 5.20
C LEU A 16 24.46 7.57 4.68
N VAL A 17 24.82 6.99 3.53
CA VAL A 17 24.20 5.77 3.00
C VAL A 17 24.42 4.59 3.94
N LEU A 18 25.62 4.42 4.50
CA LEU A 18 25.91 3.37 5.47
C LEU A 18 25.03 3.50 6.72
N VAL A 19 24.97 4.68 7.33
CA VAL A 19 24.10 4.86 8.52
C VAL A 19 22.63 4.69 8.16
N SER A 20 22.20 5.16 6.97
CA SER A 20 20.83 4.95 6.49
C SER A 20 20.53 3.46 6.30
N TYR A 21 21.47 2.69 5.76
CA TYR A 21 21.34 1.23 5.63
C TYR A 21 21.24 0.56 6.99
N LEU A 22 22.09 0.93 7.95
CA LEU A 22 22.03 0.38 9.30
C LEU A 22 20.68 0.68 9.97
N HIS A 23 20.14 1.87 9.77
CA HIS A 23 18.82 2.24 10.30
C HIS A 23 17.68 1.48 9.62
N ILE A 24 17.62 1.52 8.28
CA ILE A 24 16.48 1.01 7.50
C ILE A 24 16.49 -0.52 7.40
N VAL A 25 17.66 -1.10 7.14
CA VAL A 25 17.81 -2.53 6.81
C VAL A 25 18.26 -3.33 8.04
N ALA A 26 19.23 -2.81 8.81
CA ALA A 26 19.74 -3.52 9.99
C ALA A 26 18.95 -3.22 11.28
N GLY A 27 17.94 -2.34 11.23
CA GLY A 27 17.04 -2.06 12.36
C GLY A 27 17.66 -1.25 13.49
N LEU A 28 18.73 -0.49 13.23
CA LEU A 28 19.34 0.42 14.21
C LEU A 28 18.31 1.50 14.62
N SER A 29 18.09 1.78 15.91
CA SER A 29 17.10 2.80 16.29
C SER A 29 17.56 4.22 15.90
N GLU A 30 16.63 5.18 15.89
CA GLU A 30 16.96 6.59 15.65
C GLU A 30 18.02 7.12 16.63
N LYS A 31 17.99 6.65 17.88
CA LYS A 31 18.94 7.05 18.93
C LYS A 31 20.35 6.55 18.63
N GLU A 32 20.48 5.27 18.27
CA GLU A 32 21.78 4.71 17.92
C GLU A 32 22.28 5.30 16.59
N ALA A 33 21.43 5.45 15.58
CA ALA A 33 21.80 6.09 14.31
C ALA A 33 22.31 7.53 14.51
N ARG A 34 21.65 8.31 15.37
CA ARG A 34 22.12 9.65 15.77
C ARG A 34 23.48 9.58 16.45
N THR A 35 23.68 8.62 17.36
CA THR A 35 24.97 8.41 18.02
C THR A 35 26.06 8.08 16.99
N THR A 36 25.77 7.20 16.03
CA THR A 36 26.69 6.87 14.94
C THR A 36 27.05 8.10 14.08
N LEU A 37 26.06 8.93 13.71
CA LEU A 37 26.31 10.17 12.96
C LEU A 37 27.19 11.16 13.73
N VAL A 38 26.94 11.33 15.03
CA VAL A 38 27.76 12.19 15.90
C VAL A 38 29.19 11.65 15.98
N SER A 39 29.37 10.35 16.18
CA SER A 39 30.69 9.71 16.22
C SER A 39 31.45 9.91 14.91
N ILE A 40 30.80 9.70 13.77
CA ILE A 40 31.38 9.93 12.44
C ILE A 40 31.78 11.40 12.29
N LYS A 41 30.90 12.35 12.66
CA LYS A 41 31.22 13.79 12.59
C LYS A 41 32.44 14.15 13.43
N THR A 42 32.58 13.59 14.63
CA THR A 42 33.73 13.81 15.51
C THR A 42 35.01 13.24 14.91
N LEU A 43 34.97 12.04 14.33
CA LEU A 43 36.10 11.43 13.63
C LEU A 43 36.52 12.23 12.39
N LEU A 44 35.55 12.74 11.62
CA LEU A 44 35.82 13.62 10.49
C LEU A 44 36.45 14.95 10.95
N HIS A 45 36.05 15.48 12.10
CA HIS A 45 36.66 16.69 12.66
C HIS A 45 38.11 16.46 13.11
N SER A 46 38.45 15.29 13.65
CA SER A 46 39.81 15.00 14.12
C SER A 46 40.78 14.63 13.00
N THR A 47 40.29 14.05 11.91
CA THR A 47 41.14 13.53 10.81
C THR A 47 41.38 14.53 9.69
N ILE A 48 40.62 15.64 9.62
CA ILE A 48 40.61 16.50 8.45
C ILE A 48 41.15 17.91 8.77
N SER A 49 42.26 18.29 8.12
CA SER A 49 42.95 19.58 8.31
C SER A 49 42.79 20.51 7.09
N GLY A 50 41.90 21.50 7.13
CA GLY A 50 41.76 22.52 6.07
C GLY A 50 40.46 23.35 6.06
N LEU A 51 40.51 24.57 5.50
CA LEU A 51 39.40 25.55 5.45
C LEU A 51 38.16 25.10 4.64
N ASN A 52 38.34 24.41 3.51
CA ASN A 52 37.20 23.89 2.72
C ASN A 52 36.53 22.68 3.38
N GLN A 53 37.26 21.98 4.24
CA GLN A 53 36.80 20.75 4.89
C GLN A 53 36.05 21.01 6.20
N THR A 54 36.35 22.11 6.89
CA THR A 54 35.57 22.57 8.06
C THR A 54 34.13 22.92 7.69
N ILE A 55 33.85 23.35 6.45
CA ILE A 55 32.49 23.60 5.96
C ILE A 55 31.69 22.28 5.83
N ILE A 56 32.33 21.21 5.36
CA ILE A 56 31.71 19.89 5.19
C ILE A 56 31.31 19.31 6.55
N VAL A 57 32.23 19.34 7.53
CA VAL A 57 31.95 18.89 8.90
C VAL A 57 30.82 19.71 9.53
N LYS A 58 30.78 21.03 9.31
CA LYS A 58 29.68 21.90 9.80
C LYS A 58 28.33 21.49 9.23
N LYS A 59 28.26 21.14 7.93
CA LYS A 59 27.03 20.74 7.23
C LYS A 59 26.66 19.26 7.39
N PHE A 60 27.48 18.45 8.06
CA PHE A 60 27.23 17.03 8.23
C PHE A 60 25.91 16.76 8.99
N PRO A 61 24.98 15.97 8.43
CA PRO A 61 23.72 15.61 9.08
C PRO A 61 23.91 14.88 10.41
N LEU A 62 23.22 15.35 11.45
CA LEU A 62 23.21 14.71 12.77
C LEU A 62 21.90 13.96 13.05
N ASP A 63 20.90 14.16 12.21
CA ASP A 63 19.60 13.51 12.29
C ASP A 63 19.47 12.54 11.11
N ILE A 64 19.07 11.30 11.42
CA ILE A 64 18.92 10.23 10.42
C ILE A 64 17.90 10.59 9.33
N ARG A 65 16.86 11.35 9.65
CA ARG A 65 15.85 11.83 8.68
C ARG A 65 16.47 12.81 7.69
N THR A 66 17.40 13.64 8.17
CA THR A 66 18.17 14.55 7.31
C THR A 66 19.15 13.78 6.43
N ALA A 67 19.81 12.74 6.97
CA ALA A 67 20.68 11.87 6.19
C ALA A 67 19.92 11.11 5.09
N MET A 68 18.76 10.54 5.41
CA MET A 68 17.88 9.88 4.44
C MET A 68 17.36 10.85 3.38
N LYS A 69 16.97 12.06 3.77
CA LYS A 69 16.58 13.12 2.84
C LYS A 69 17.73 13.50 1.90
N TYR A 70 18.94 13.65 2.43
CA TYR A 70 20.14 13.93 1.64
C TYR A 70 20.42 12.83 0.61
N CYS A 71 20.23 11.57 1.01
CA CYS A 71 20.43 10.41 0.13
C CYS A 71 19.22 10.11 -0.78
N ASN A 72 18.17 10.93 -0.75
CA ASN A 72 16.92 10.72 -1.47
C ASN A 72 16.29 9.34 -1.23
N LEU A 73 16.32 8.86 0.02
CA LEU A 73 15.81 7.56 0.45
C LEU A 73 14.39 7.62 1.03
N ASN A 74 13.86 8.82 1.25
CA ASN A 74 12.51 8.98 1.77
C ASN A 74 11.48 8.66 0.69
N PRO A 75 10.44 7.86 0.99
CA PRO A 75 9.34 7.66 0.06
C PRO A 75 8.54 8.95 -0.12
N THR A 76 7.96 9.13 -1.29
CA THR A 76 6.96 10.17 -1.52
C THR A 76 5.66 9.78 -0.82
N ILE A 77 5.28 10.54 0.20
CA ILE A 77 4.02 10.33 0.93
C ILE A 77 3.12 11.54 0.68
N TYR A 78 1.93 11.26 0.14
CA TYR A 78 0.88 12.24 -0.07
C TYR A 78 0.01 12.32 1.17
N GLN A 79 0.03 13.47 1.84
CA GLN A 79 -0.84 13.75 2.99
C GLN A 79 -2.02 14.57 2.54
N THR A 80 -3.22 14.04 2.73
CA THR A 80 -4.45 14.63 2.21
C THR A 80 -5.41 14.92 3.34
N LEU A 81 -6.18 16.00 3.24
CA LEU A 81 -7.21 16.32 4.23
C LEU A 81 -8.28 15.22 4.27
N CYS A 82 -8.64 14.79 5.47
CA CYS A 82 -9.63 13.75 5.68
C CYS A 82 -10.67 14.21 6.71
N CYS A 83 -11.95 14.07 6.37
CA CYS A 83 -13.02 14.43 7.28
C CYS A 83 -13.01 13.54 8.55
N PRO A 84 -13.02 14.12 9.77
CA PRO A 84 -13.01 13.33 11.00
C PRO A 84 -14.29 12.51 11.22
N GLY A 85 -15.43 12.95 10.67
CA GLY A 85 -16.71 12.27 10.80
C GLY A 85 -16.90 11.12 9.80
N CYS A 86 -16.89 11.43 8.50
CA CYS A 86 -17.20 10.44 7.46
C CYS A 86 -15.97 9.88 6.72
N PHE A 87 -14.76 10.37 6.98
CA PHE A 87 -13.51 9.96 6.33
C PHE A 87 -13.43 10.29 4.83
N LYS A 88 -14.29 11.19 4.34
CA LYS A 88 -14.14 11.75 2.98
C LYS A 88 -12.77 12.40 2.83
N ILE A 89 -12.04 12.00 1.80
CA ILE A 89 -10.74 12.56 1.44
C ILE A 89 -10.90 13.73 0.48
N TYR A 90 -10.13 14.80 0.69
CA TYR A 90 -10.12 16.03 -0.11
C TYR A 90 -8.74 16.19 -0.77
N PRO A 91 -8.55 15.70 -2.02
CA PRO A 91 -7.25 15.55 -2.68
C PRO A 91 -6.47 16.86 -2.87
N ASN A 92 -7.17 17.96 -3.11
CA ASN A 92 -6.57 19.27 -3.06
C ASN A 92 -6.78 19.80 -1.65
N HIS A 93 -5.75 20.35 -1.00
CA HIS A 93 -5.87 21.09 0.26
C HIS A 93 -6.67 22.41 0.08
N SER A 94 -7.78 22.36 -0.66
CA SER A 94 -8.70 23.46 -0.85
C SER A 94 -9.24 23.84 0.53
N THR A 95 -8.75 24.96 1.05
CA THR A 95 -9.29 25.63 2.24
C THR A 95 -10.71 26.15 2.01
N ASP A 96 -11.22 26.03 0.79
CA ASP A 96 -12.57 26.40 0.36
C ASP A 96 -13.66 25.71 1.20
N PHE A 97 -13.35 24.56 1.79
CA PHE A 97 -14.26 23.83 2.68
C PHE A 97 -13.77 23.87 4.12
N LEU A 98 -14.38 24.71 4.95
CA LEU A 98 -14.20 24.66 6.42
C LEU A 98 -14.96 23.49 7.06
N ILE A 99 -16.04 23.06 6.40
CA ILE A 99 -16.99 22.05 6.86
C ILE A 99 -17.17 20.99 5.77
N CYS A 100 -17.25 19.73 6.19
CA CYS A 100 -17.49 18.61 5.29
C CYS A 100 -18.90 18.66 4.68
N ASN A 101 -18.98 18.76 3.35
CA ASN A 101 -20.23 18.77 2.60
C ASN A 101 -20.64 17.39 2.05
N TYR A 102 -19.88 16.34 2.39
CA TYR A 102 -20.11 14.99 1.86
C TYR A 102 -21.49 14.45 2.22
N ARG A 103 -22.11 13.78 1.24
CA ARG A 103 -23.34 13.01 1.38
C ARG A 103 -23.08 11.59 0.89
N ILE A 104 -23.51 10.60 1.66
CA ILE A 104 -23.38 9.17 1.30
C ILE A 104 -24.24 8.86 0.07
N THR A 105 -25.46 9.40 0.05
CA THR A 105 -26.39 9.36 -1.09
C THR A 105 -26.99 10.74 -1.32
N ALA A 106 -27.54 11.00 -2.50
CA ALA A 106 -28.19 12.28 -2.81
C ALA A 106 -29.26 12.70 -1.78
N ARG A 107 -29.97 11.72 -1.19
CA ARG A 107 -31.03 11.93 -0.20
C ARG A 107 -30.53 11.97 1.25
N SER A 108 -29.28 11.56 1.51
CA SER A 108 -28.71 11.56 2.85
C SER A 108 -28.39 12.97 3.35
N LYS A 109 -28.38 13.12 4.68
CA LYS A 109 -27.92 14.36 5.33
C LYS A 109 -26.42 14.57 5.03
N THR A 110 -26.02 15.83 4.94
CA THR A 110 -24.59 16.20 4.86
C THR A 110 -23.88 15.86 6.17
N CYS A 111 -22.60 15.51 6.07
CA CYS A 111 -21.77 15.18 7.23
C CYS A 111 -21.62 16.36 8.20
N ASN A 112 -21.42 17.58 7.68
CA ASN A 112 -21.27 18.83 8.44
C ASN A 112 -20.16 18.84 9.51
N SER A 113 -19.22 17.90 9.48
CA SER A 113 -18.10 17.90 10.43
C SER A 113 -17.08 18.99 10.09
N PRO A 114 -16.56 19.72 11.09
CA PRO A 114 -15.47 20.67 10.86
C PRO A 114 -14.24 19.91 10.34
N LEU A 115 -13.50 20.53 9.42
CA LEU A 115 -12.27 19.97 8.86
C LEU A 115 -11.00 20.50 9.53
N PHE A 116 -11.10 21.68 10.14
CA PHE A 116 -10.01 22.38 10.81
C PHE A 116 -10.35 22.68 12.27
N ASP A 117 -9.32 22.70 13.12
CA ASP A 117 -9.45 23.12 14.51
C ASP A 117 -9.53 24.66 14.62
N GLN A 118 -9.65 25.15 15.85
CA GLN A 118 -9.73 26.59 16.13
C GLN A 118 -8.46 27.35 15.73
N ASN A 119 -7.32 26.66 15.58
CA ASN A 119 -6.04 27.22 15.19
C ASN A 119 -5.80 27.13 13.67
N GLY A 120 -6.76 26.63 12.90
CA GLY A 120 -6.64 26.43 11.45
C GLY A 120 -5.83 25.19 11.05
N HIS A 121 -5.50 24.29 11.98
CA HIS A 121 -4.85 23.03 11.65
C HIS A 121 -5.87 21.98 11.20
N CYS A 122 -5.50 21.16 10.22
CA CYS A 122 -6.33 20.03 9.80
C CYS A 122 -6.60 19.09 10.98
N ILE A 123 -7.87 18.82 11.28
CA ILE A 123 -8.24 17.90 12.38
C ILE A 123 -7.74 16.49 12.09
N ARG A 124 -7.72 16.09 10.82
CA ARG A 124 -7.32 14.75 10.41
C ARG A 124 -6.75 14.75 9.00
N GLN A 125 -5.73 13.92 8.81
CA GLN A 125 -5.08 13.70 7.54
C GLN A 125 -5.05 12.20 7.22
N TYR A 126 -5.02 11.89 5.93
CA TYR A 126 -4.78 10.55 5.40
C TYR A 126 -3.46 10.56 4.64
N SER A 127 -2.57 9.64 5.00
CA SER A 127 -1.25 9.49 4.39
C SER A 127 -1.27 8.29 3.44
N MET A 128 -0.90 8.52 2.18
CA MET A 128 -0.90 7.49 1.15
C MET A 128 0.31 7.60 0.21
N GLN A 129 0.53 6.56 -0.60
CA GLN A 129 1.48 6.55 -1.72
C GLN A 129 0.72 6.34 -3.03
N SER A 130 1.26 6.84 -4.15
CA SER A 130 0.68 6.57 -5.47
C SER A 130 1.12 5.21 -5.99
N LEU A 131 0.16 4.39 -6.43
CA LEU A 131 0.44 3.08 -7.01
C LEU A 131 1.20 3.23 -8.32
N GLN A 132 0.87 4.26 -9.12
CA GLN A 132 1.56 4.54 -10.39
C GLN A 132 3.04 4.86 -10.18
N GLU A 133 3.38 5.67 -9.19
CA GLU A 133 4.77 6.00 -8.86
C GLU A 133 5.52 4.78 -8.33
N TRP A 134 4.88 4.01 -7.46
CA TRP A 134 5.45 2.78 -6.94
C TRP A 134 5.72 1.77 -8.05
N LEU A 135 4.79 1.58 -9.00
CA LEU A 135 4.96 0.67 -10.14
C LEU A 135 6.17 1.04 -11.01
N LYS A 136 6.41 2.34 -11.23
CA LYS A 136 7.58 2.82 -11.98
C LYS A 136 8.88 2.38 -11.32
N VAL A 137 8.99 2.52 -9.99
CA VAL A 137 10.18 2.09 -9.24
C VAL A 137 10.24 0.56 -9.19
N PHE A 138 9.12 -0.11 -8.95
CA PHE A 138 9.02 -1.56 -8.82
C PHE A 138 9.52 -2.28 -10.08
N LEU A 139 9.04 -1.88 -11.26
CA LEU A 139 9.41 -2.52 -12.54
C LEU A 139 10.82 -2.15 -13.03
N GLN A 140 11.43 -1.11 -12.48
CA GLN A 140 12.82 -0.75 -12.77
C GLN A 140 13.84 -1.58 -11.99
N ARG A 141 13.40 -2.34 -10.98
CA ARG A 141 14.29 -3.16 -10.16
C ARG A 141 14.76 -4.38 -10.94
N ARG A 142 16.04 -4.71 -10.75
CA ARG A 142 16.66 -5.91 -11.32
C ARG A 142 15.88 -7.15 -10.90
N LYS A 143 15.77 -8.12 -11.81
CA LYS A 143 15.07 -9.41 -11.65
C LYS A 143 13.54 -9.37 -11.55
N ILE A 144 12.90 -8.22 -11.28
CA ILE A 144 11.42 -8.16 -11.21
C ILE A 144 10.81 -8.59 -12.54
N GLU A 145 11.34 -8.13 -13.67
CA GLU A 145 10.86 -8.54 -14.99
C GLU A 145 11.10 -10.02 -15.30
N ASP A 146 12.12 -10.65 -14.73
CA ASP A 146 12.34 -12.11 -14.86
C ASP A 146 11.28 -12.88 -14.07
N LEU A 147 11.04 -12.47 -12.82
CA LEU A 147 10.03 -13.08 -11.95
C LEU A 147 8.61 -12.94 -12.51
N LEU A 148 8.28 -11.79 -13.11
CA LEU A 148 6.97 -11.57 -13.72
C LEU A 148 6.77 -12.45 -14.97
N GLN A 149 7.85 -12.71 -15.73
CA GLN A 149 7.80 -13.56 -16.91
C GLN A 149 7.37 -14.98 -16.56
N GLU A 150 7.80 -15.49 -15.40
CA GLU A 150 7.42 -16.81 -14.91
C GLU A 150 5.90 -16.98 -14.85
N SER A 151 5.16 -15.94 -14.45
CA SER A 151 3.69 -16.00 -14.35
C SER A 151 2.96 -16.05 -15.69
N VAL A 152 3.61 -15.57 -16.76
CA VAL A 152 3.06 -15.50 -18.12
C VAL A 152 3.34 -16.81 -18.87
N THR A 153 4.54 -17.35 -18.70
CA THR A 153 4.96 -18.62 -19.32
C THR A 153 4.63 -19.82 -18.44
N TYR A 154 3.97 -19.60 -17.31
CA TYR A 154 3.60 -20.67 -16.39
C TYR A 154 2.70 -21.69 -17.09
N SER A 155 2.97 -22.96 -16.85
CA SER A 155 2.12 -24.07 -17.27
C SER A 155 2.15 -25.10 -16.15
N ASN A 156 0.96 -25.52 -15.69
CA ASN A 156 0.85 -26.47 -14.60
C ASN A 156 1.44 -27.84 -15.02
N PRO A 157 2.54 -28.32 -14.41
CA PRO A 157 3.12 -29.62 -14.74
C PRO A 157 2.28 -30.79 -14.22
N GLN A 158 1.37 -30.57 -13.27
CA GLN A 158 0.50 -31.58 -12.66
C GLN A 158 -0.95 -31.05 -12.62
N PRO A 159 -1.72 -31.18 -13.70
CA PRO A 159 -3.07 -30.59 -13.82
C PRO A 159 -4.07 -31.03 -12.74
N GLU A 160 -3.82 -32.18 -12.11
CA GLU A 160 -4.68 -32.74 -11.06
C GLU A 160 -4.45 -32.13 -9.68
N THR A 161 -3.37 -31.35 -9.50
CA THR A 161 -3.04 -30.69 -8.24
C THR A 161 -3.02 -29.16 -8.41
N CYS A 162 -3.60 -28.46 -7.44
CA CYS A 162 -3.52 -27.01 -7.33
C CYS A 162 -2.42 -26.68 -6.32
N ALA A 163 -1.18 -26.55 -6.82
CA ALA A 163 0.00 -26.30 -6.01
C ALA A 163 0.39 -24.82 -6.00
N HIS A 164 0.00 -24.08 -7.03
CA HIS A 164 0.28 -22.66 -7.22
C HIS A 164 -1.01 -21.86 -7.40
N LEU A 165 -0.96 -20.58 -7.00
CA LEU A 165 -2.08 -19.65 -7.25
C LEU A 165 -2.46 -19.60 -8.74
N TRP A 166 -1.46 -19.71 -9.61
CA TRP A 166 -1.61 -19.67 -11.06
C TRP A 166 -2.27 -20.93 -11.64
N ASP A 167 -2.47 -21.98 -10.84
CA ASP A 167 -3.28 -23.15 -11.23
C ASP A 167 -4.79 -22.84 -11.16
N GLY A 168 -5.17 -21.78 -10.44
CA GLY A 168 -6.56 -21.36 -10.31
C GLY A 168 -7.17 -20.98 -11.66
N SER A 169 -8.43 -21.36 -11.87
CA SER A 169 -9.15 -21.10 -13.13
C SER A 169 -9.12 -19.63 -13.55
N ILE A 170 -9.18 -18.70 -12.58
CA ILE A 170 -9.09 -17.25 -12.82
C ILE A 170 -7.83 -16.85 -13.59
N TRP A 171 -6.71 -17.57 -13.45
CA TRP A 171 -5.48 -17.23 -14.18
C TRP A 171 -5.66 -17.41 -15.70
N TYR A 172 -6.48 -18.38 -16.11
CA TYR A 172 -6.68 -18.75 -17.51
C TYR A 172 -8.00 -18.24 -18.10
N THR A 173 -8.97 -17.83 -17.28
CA THR A 173 -10.30 -17.38 -17.75
C THR A 173 -10.53 -15.88 -17.59
N PHE A 174 -9.74 -15.19 -16.77
CA PHE A 174 -9.94 -13.76 -16.52
C PHE A 174 -9.60 -12.92 -17.76
N GLN A 175 -10.55 -12.10 -18.19
CA GLN A 175 -10.47 -11.29 -19.41
C GLN A 175 -10.31 -9.81 -19.08
N ASP A 176 -9.61 -9.09 -19.94
CA ASP A 176 -9.56 -7.63 -19.92
C ASP A 176 -10.86 -7.00 -20.48
N ALA A 177 -10.98 -5.68 -20.40
CA ALA A 177 -12.12 -4.93 -20.92
C ALA A 177 -12.36 -5.13 -22.43
N GLU A 178 -11.38 -5.69 -23.16
CA GLU A 178 -11.48 -6.01 -24.57
C GLU A 178 -11.70 -7.51 -24.84
N GLY A 179 -11.99 -8.32 -23.80
CA GLY A 179 -12.30 -9.74 -23.91
C GLY A 179 -11.08 -10.65 -24.11
N ARG A 180 -9.85 -10.14 -23.94
CA ARG A 180 -8.61 -10.92 -24.11
C ARG A 180 -8.14 -11.47 -22.77
N LEU A 181 -7.47 -12.62 -22.78
CA LEU A 181 -6.93 -13.22 -21.57
C LEU A 181 -5.91 -12.30 -20.89
N PHE A 182 -6.22 -11.89 -19.66
CA PHE A 182 -5.48 -10.84 -18.96
C PHE A 182 -4.06 -11.31 -18.61
N HIS A 183 -3.90 -12.49 -18.01
CA HIS A 183 -2.61 -12.96 -17.48
C HIS A 183 -1.62 -13.47 -18.55
N GLN A 184 -2.04 -13.59 -19.81
CA GLN A 184 -1.15 -14.00 -20.91
C GLN A 184 -0.28 -12.85 -21.45
N ARG A 185 -0.46 -11.63 -20.93
CA ARG A 185 0.26 -10.42 -21.38
C ARG A 185 1.23 -9.98 -20.30
N PHE A 186 2.50 -9.83 -20.65
CA PHE A 186 3.57 -9.50 -19.69
C PHE A 186 3.34 -8.20 -18.88
N GLY A 187 2.73 -7.18 -19.47
CA GLY A 187 2.41 -5.92 -18.78
C GLY A 187 1.16 -5.97 -17.89
N ASN A 188 0.41 -7.06 -17.90
CA ASN A 188 -0.81 -7.18 -17.11
C ASN A 188 -0.49 -7.81 -15.76
N LEU A 189 -0.62 -7.01 -14.69
CA LEU A 189 -0.25 -7.38 -13.34
C LEU A 189 -1.49 -7.57 -12.47
N SER A 190 -1.55 -8.70 -11.77
CA SER A 190 -2.61 -8.98 -10.81
C SER A 190 -2.12 -8.75 -9.40
N PHE A 191 -2.95 -8.11 -8.58
CA PHE A 191 -2.67 -7.80 -7.18
C PHE A 191 -3.74 -8.38 -6.27
N GLY A 192 -3.34 -8.63 -5.02
CA GLY A 192 -4.23 -8.82 -3.89
C GLY A 192 -4.12 -7.63 -2.94
N ILE A 193 -5.19 -7.39 -2.17
CA ILE A 193 -5.25 -6.37 -1.13
C ILE A 193 -5.30 -7.01 0.24
N TYR A 194 -4.57 -6.43 1.18
CA TYR A 194 -4.59 -6.73 2.60
C TYR A 194 -4.95 -5.47 3.38
N VAL A 195 -5.89 -5.61 4.32
CA VAL A 195 -6.29 -4.57 5.25
C VAL A 195 -6.38 -5.17 6.64
N ASP A 196 -5.73 -4.54 7.61
CA ASP A 196 -5.81 -4.92 9.02
C ASP A 196 -5.66 -3.69 9.91
N TRP A 197 -6.30 -3.73 11.08
CA TRP A 197 -6.31 -2.66 12.07
C TRP A 197 -5.67 -3.10 13.38
N PHE A 198 -4.75 -2.27 13.87
CA PHE A 198 -3.98 -2.54 15.07
C PHE A 198 -3.88 -1.31 15.96
N ASN A 199 -3.52 -1.53 17.22
CA ASN A 199 -3.27 -0.45 18.15
C ASN A 199 -1.78 -0.06 18.13
N PRO A 200 -1.42 1.14 17.63
CA PRO A 200 -0.02 1.54 17.51
C PRO A 200 0.64 1.80 18.87
N MET A 201 -0.16 2.02 19.92
CA MET A 201 0.33 2.24 21.29
C MET A 201 0.46 0.92 22.08
N GLY A 202 0.10 -0.21 21.48
CA GLY A 202 0.03 -1.51 22.13
C GLY A 202 -1.11 -1.63 23.14
N ASN A 203 -1.37 -2.85 23.59
CA ASN A 203 -2.40 -3.15 24.58
C ASN A 203 -1.90 -2.88 25.99
N LYS A 204 -1.85 -1.60 26.39
CA LYS A 204 -1.67 -1.23 27.80
C LYS A 204 -3.03 -1.21 28.50
N ILE A 205 -3.12 -1.87 29.65
CA ILE A 205 -4.34 -2.12 30.44
C ILE A 205 -5.10 -0.81 30.81
N SER A 206 -4.43 0.34 30.81
CA SER A 206 -5.03 1.66 31.11
C SER A 206 -4.93 2.68 29.96
N GLY A 207 -4.53 2.27 28.75
CA GLY A 207 -4.38 3.17 27.61
C GLY A 207 -5.69 3.40 26.85
N LYS A 208 -5.89 4.62 26.32
CA LYS A 208 -6.97 4.88 25.35
C LYS A 208 -6.78 3.96 24.13
N HIS A 209 -7.80 3.18 23.78
CA HIS A 209 -7.78 2.35 22.57
C HIS A 209 -7.66 3.25 21.35
N HIS A 210 -6.52 3.20 20.67
CA HIS A 210 -6.27 3.91 19.42
C HIS A 210 -6.10 2.84 18.33
N SER A 211 -6.85 2.91 17.25
CA SER A 211 -6.78 1.96 16.14
C SER A 211 -6.40 2.70 14.87
N VAL A 212 -5.42 2.14 14.15
CA VAL A 212 -5.03 2.55 12.80
C VAL A 212 -4.94 1.29 11.94
N GLY A 213 -5.15 1.43 10.63
CA GLY A 213 -5.14 0.29 9.73
C GLY A 213 -4.14 0.44 8.61
N ALA A 214 -3.46 -0.64 8.26
CA ALA A 214 -2.56 -0.68 7.11
C ALA A 214 -3.33 -1.19 5.89
N ILE A 215 -3.21 -0.50 4.76
CA ILE A 215 -3.73 -0.96 3.47
C ILE A 215 -2.51 -1.28 2.60
N ILE A 216 -2.41 -2.54 2.16
CA ILE A 216 -1.24 -3.05 1.43
C ILE A 216 -1.72 -3.78 0.17
N LEU A 217 -1.06 -3.55 -0.96
CA LEU A 217 -1.19 -4.41 -2.14
C LEU A 217 0.04 -5.30 -2.29
N PHE A 218 -0.19 -6.53 -2.72
CA PHE A 218 0.88 -7.49 -3.03
C PHE A 218 0.67 -8.09 -4.42
N CYS A 219 1.73 -8.16 -5.21
CA CYS A 219 1.67 -8.59 -6.60
C CYS A 219 1.52 -10.12 -6.69
N LEU A 220 0.37 -10.59 -7.17
CA LEU A 220 0.06 -12.00 -7.39
C LEU A 220 0.77 -12.57 -8.62
N SER A 221 1.15 -11.72 -9.57
CA SER A 221 2.00 -12.07 -10.71
C SER A 221 3.45 -12.37 -10.31
N LEU A 222 3.85 -12.09 -9.07
CA LEU A 222 5.12 -12.60 -8.55
C LEU A 222 4.96 -14.05 -8.03
N PRO A 223 5.97 -14.92 -8.26
CA PRO A 223 5.97 -16.28 -7.76
C PRO A 223 5.95 -16.30 -6.22
N VAL A 224 5.27 -17.31 -5.68
CA VAL A 224 5.33 -17.62 -4.23
C VAL A 224 6.66 -18.30 -3.89
N THR A 225 7.29 -18.97 -4.86
CA THR A 225 8.57 -19.67 -4.68
C THR A 225 9.64 -18.68 -4.17
N VAL A 226 10.29 -19.03 -3.05
CA VAL A 226 11.24 -18.16 -2.30
C VAL A 226 10.61 -16.89 -1.70
N SER A 227 9.29 -16.90 -1.47
CA SER A 227 8.52 -15.83 -0.81
C SER A 227 8.65 -14.44 -1.43
N HIS A 228 9.02 -14.33 -2.72
CA HIS A 228 9.20 -13.05 -3.40
C HIS A 228 7.97 -12.13 -3.26
N ARG A 229 6.76 -12.68 -3.35
CA ARG A 229 5.50 -11.95 -3.16
C ARG A 229 5.41 -11.18 -1.83
N TYR A 230 5.92 -11.75 -0.74
CA TYR A 230 5.75 -11.23 0.62
C TYR A 230 7.02 -10.58 1.19
N GLN A 231 8.08 -10.45 0.40
CA GLN A 231 9.24 -9.65 0.78
C GLN A 231 8.81 -8.19 0.91
N LEU A 232 9.21 -7.51 1.99
CA LEU A 232 8.81 -6.12 2.29
C LEU A 232 9.04 -5.16 1.10
N GLN A 233 10.13 -5.35 0.38
CA GLN A 233 10.48 -4.60 -0.84
C GLN A 233 9.46 -4.73 -2.00
N ASN A 234 8.65 -5.79 -2.03
CA ASN A 234 7.67 -6.07 -3.09
C ASN A 234 6.22 -5.79 -2.64
N LEU A 235 6.02 -5.40 -1.37
CA LEU A 235 4.74 -4.96 -0.87
C LEU A 235 4.56 -3.48 -1.18
N PHE A 236 3.42 -3.13 -1.78
CA PHE A 236 3.03 -1.75 -1.96
C PHE A 236 2.20 -1.29 -0.77
N PHE A 237 2.72 -0.31 -0.04
CA PHE A 237 2.01 0.28 1.08
C PHE A 237 1.14 1.44 0.61
N VAL A 238 -0.16 1.18 0.47
CA VAL A 238 -1.13 2.17 -0.04
C VAL A 238 -1.26 3.33 0.94
N GLY A 239 -1.48 3.05 2.22
CA GLY A 239 -1.67 4.09 3.23
C GLY A 239 -2.10 3.56 4.59
N ILE A 240 -2.16 4.48 5.56
CA ILE A 240 -2.63 4.21 6.93
C ILE A 240 -4.00 4.83 7.11
N THR A 241 -5.02 4.03 7.45
CA THR A 241 -6.35 4.56 7.75
C THR A 241 -6.25 5.50 8.96
N PRO A 242 -6.91 6.67 8.93
CA PRO A 242 -6.85 7.60 10.04
C PRO A 242 -7.44 7.01 11.32
N GLY A 243 -6.74 7.20 12.45
CA GLY A 243 -7.27 6.88 13.78
C GLY A 243 -8.26 7.93 14.30
N PRO A 244 -8.80 7.79 15.52
CA PRO A 244 -8.37 6.87 16.58
C PRO A 244 -9.16 5.55 16.65
N SER A 245 -10.15 5.34 15.78
CA SER A 245 -11.01 4.16 15.81
C SER A 245 -10.96 3.43 14.48
N GLU A 246 -11.23 2.13 14.52
CA GLU A 246 -11.43 1.34 13.31
C GLU A 246 -12.57 1.97 12.48
N PRO A 247 -12.39 2.17 11.17
CA PRO A 247 -13.42 2.74 10.32
C PRO A 247 -14.63 1.79 10.23
N THR A 248 -15.80 2.40 10.11
CA THR A 248 -17.04 1.73 9.69
C THR A 248 -16.96 1.37 8.20
N VAL A 249 -17.87 0.50 7.73
CA VAL A 249 -18.00 0.12 6.31
C VAL A 249 -18.10 1.36 5.39
N LEU A 250 -18.85 2.37 5.81
CA LEU A 250 -19.02 3.60 5.02
C LEU A 250 -17.76 4.47 5.01
N GLN A 251 -17.05 4.52 6.14
CA GLN A 251 -15.81 5.29 6.25
C GLN A 251 -14.67 4.67 5.45
N ILE A 252 -14.52 3.33 5.48
CA ILE A 252 -13.45 2.66 4.73
C ILE A 252 -13.64 2.83 3.21
N ASN A 253 -14.89 2.85 2.71
CA ASN A 253 -15.17 3.13 1.31
C ASN A 253 -14.64 4.51 0.88
N ASN A 254 -14.77 5.53 1.74
CA ASN A 254 -14.25 6.87 1.46
C ASN A 254 -12.72 6.92 1.45
N VAL A 255 -12.06 6.11 2.29
CA VAL A 255 -10.59 5.99 2.31
C VAL A 255 -10.09 5.26 1.06
N LEU A 256 -10.74 4.15 0.69
CA LEU A 256 -10.34 3.34 -0.47
C LEU A 256 -10.65 3.99 -1.81
N LEU A 257 -11.51 5.01 -1.86
CA LEU A 257 -11.94 5.65 -3.10
C LEU A 257 -10.75 6.10 -3.97
N LEU A 258 -9.71 6.70 -3.37
CA LEU A 258 -8.52 7.15 -4.12
C LEU A 258 -7.77 5.97 -4.76
N LEU A 259 -7.64 4.86 -4.02
CA LEU A 259 -7.04 3.64 -4.56
C LEU A 259 -7.90 3.05 -5.69
N VAL A 260 -9.23 3.03 -5.52
CA VAL A 260 -10.18 2.53 -6.53
C VAL A 260 -10.07 3.36 -7.81
N GLU A 261 -9.96 4.69 -7.71
CA GLU A 261 -9.79 5.57 -8.87
C GLU A 261 -8.46 5.31 -9.61
N GLU A 262 -7.36 5.11 -8.88
CA GLU A 262 -6.07 4.71 -9.47
C GLU A 262 -6.15 3.33 -10.15
N LEU A 263 -6.73 2.33 -9.47
CA LEU A 263 -6.90 0.98 -10.02
C LEU A 263 -7.80 0.97 -11.26
N HIS A 264 -8.91 1.71 -11.24
CA HIS A 264 -9.81 1.83 -12.38
C HIS A 264 -9.09 2.45 -13.59
N THR A 265 -8.27 3.47 -13.36
CA THR A 265 -7.45 4.08 -14.42
C THR A 265 -6.43 3.08 -14.99
N LEU A 266 -5.75 2.32 -14.13
CA LEU A 266 -4.79 1.30 -14.53
C LEU A 266 -5.42 0.09 -15.23
N TRP A 267 -6.66 -0.26 -14.89
CA TRP A 267 -7.42 -1.33 -15.53
C TRP A 267 -7.86 -0.93 -16.95
N GLN A 268 -8.52 0.22 -17.08
CA GLN A 268 -9.11 0.67 -18.35
C GLN A 268 -8.05 1.15 -19.35
N LYS A 269 -7.20 2.10 -18.93
CA LYS A 269 -6.21 2.74 -19.82
C LYS A 269 -4.84 2.09 -19.68
N GLY A 270 -4.45 1.73 -18.46
CA GLY A 270 -3.08 1.35 -18.14
C GLY A 270 -2.14 2.56 -18.12
N ILE A 271 -0.85 2.29 -17.94
CA ILE A 271 0.22 3.28 -17.90
C ILE A 271 1.43 2.76 -18.67
N GLU A 272 2.08 3.61 -19.46
CA GLU A 272 3.35 3.26 -20.10
C GLU A 272 4.53 3.53 -19.16
N ILE A 273 5.30 2.48 -18.86
CA ILE A 273 6.45 2.54 -17.96
C ILE A 273 7.70 2.05 -18.71
N LYS A 274 8.77 2.85 -18.71
CA LYS A 274 10.08 2.40 -19.22
C LYS A 274 10.74 1.48 -18.21
N THR A 275 11.09 0.28 -18.65
CA THR A 275 11.75 -0.74 -17.83
C THR A 275 13.08 -1.16 -18.47
N PRO A 276 13.97 -1.87 -17.74
CA PRO A 276 15.24 -2.35 -18.29
C PRO A 276 15.09 -3.19 -19.57
N LYS A 277 14.12 -4.12 -19.64
CA LYS A 277 13.86 -4.92 -20.85
C LYS A 277 13.04 -4.17 -21.91
N TYR A 278 12.24 -3.19 -21.52
CA TYR A 278 11.38 -2.40 -22.42
C TYR A 278 11.73 -0.90 -22.35
N PRO A 279 12.86 -0.46 -22.93
CA PRO A 279 13.31 0.93 -22.83
C PRO A 279 12.41 1.92 -23.60
N ARG A 280 11.63 1.42 -24.57
CA ARG A 280 10.63 2.20 -25.31
C ARG A 280 9.31 2.39 -24.56
N GLY A 281 9.13 1.72 -23.42
CA GLY A 281 7.90 1.69 -22.66
C GLY A 281 7.22 0.32 -22.76
N LEU A 282 6.73 -0.15 -21.62
CA LEU A 282 5.85 -1.29 -21.45
C LEU A 282 4.47 -0.74 -21.02
N LEU A 283 3.42 -1.11 -21.74
CA LEU A 283 2.05 -0.83 -21.30
C LEU A 283 1.73 -1.74 -20.12
N VAL A 284 1.52 -1.15 -18.96
CA VAL A 284 1.19 -1.85 -17.72
C VAL A 284 -0.27 -1.64 -17.38
N ARG A 285 -1.00 -2.73 -17.16
CA ARG A 285 -2.36 -2.73 -16.63
C ARG A 285 -2.42 -3.48 -15.32
N VAL A 286 -3.32 -3.06 -14.43
CA VAL A 286 -3.44 -3.66 -13.09
C VAL A 286 -4.84 -4.16 -12.85
N ALA A 287 -4.95 -5.37 -12.31
CA ALA A 287 -6.19 -5.94 -11.81
C ALA A 287 -6.06 -6.26 -10.31
N LEU A 288 -7.11 -5.97 -9.54
CA LEU A 288 -7.23 -6.41 -8.16
C LEU A 288 -8.16 -7.62 -8.11
N ILE A 289 -7.62 -8.80 -7.84
CA ILE A 289 -8.37 -10.08 -7.98
C ILE A 289 -8.53 -10.86 -6.68
N ALA A 290 -7.92 -10.41 -5.58
CA ALA A 290 -8.02 -11.09 -4.30
C ALA A 290 -8.03 -10.09 -3.13
N ALA A 291 -8.81 -10.40 -2.11
CA ALA A 291 -8.75 -9.76 -0.80
C ALA A 291 -8.32 -10.80 0.24
N VAL A 292 -7.19 -10.56 0.91
CA VAL A 292 -6.66 -11.42 1.96
C VAL A 292 -6.62 -10.60 3.23
N CYS A 293 -7.67 -10.70 4.04
CA CYS A 293 -7.81 -9.96 5.29
C CYS A 293 -8.40 -10.89 6.35
N ASP A 294 -8.35 -10.51 7.61
CA ASP A 294 -9.13 -11.20 8.64
C ASP A 294 -10.65 -11.04 8.37
N LEU A 295 -11.47 -11.84 9.07
CA LEU A 295 -12.91 -11.88 8.78
C LEU A 295 -13.61 -10.53 9.06
N PRO A 296 -13.31 -9.78 10.14
CA PRO A 296 -13.80 -8.42 10.31
C PRO A 296 -13.43 -7.49 9.14
N ALA A 297 -12.17 -7.48 8.71
CA ALA A 297 -11.69 -6.55 7.70
C ALA A 297 -12.18 -6.87 6.31
N ILE A 298 -12.19 -8.15 5.92
CA ILE A 298 -12.70 -8.54 4.61
C ILE A 298 -14.15 -8.08 4.48
N ARG A 299 -15.01 -8.25 5.50
CA ARG A 299 -16.41 -7.80 5.44
C ARG A 299 -16.57 -6.32 5.19
N LYS A 300 -15.72 -5.49 5.80
CA LYS A 300 -15.73 -4.04 5.58
C LYS A 300 -15.26 -3.68 4.17
N LEU A 301 -14.25 -4.40 3.67
CA LEU A 301 -13.67 -4.19 2.35
C LEU A 301 -14.61 -4.61 1.20
N ILE A 302 -15.22 -5.79 1.30
CA ILE A 302 -16.09 -6.35 0.24
C ILE A 302 -17.57 -5.99 0.41
N GLY A 303 -17.93 -5.21 1.43
CA GLY A 303 -19.29 -4.71 1.63
C GLY A 303 -20.31 -5.75 2.15
N TYR A 304 -19.85 -6.86 2.71
CA TYR A 304 -20.74 -7.91 3.22
C TYR A 304 -21.10 -7.69 4.70
N ALA A 305 -22.23 -8.27 5.11
CA ALA A 305 -22.67 -8.25 6.49
C ALA A 305 -21.62 -8.88 7.44
N SER A 306 -21.53 -8.35 8.66
CA SER A 306 -20.61 -8.81 9.73
C SER A 306 -20.65 -10.33 9.92
N HIS A 307 -19.55 -10.91 10.41
CA HIS A 307 -19.50 -12.31 10.83
C HIS A 307 -20.57 -12.68 11.86
N SER A 308 -21.06 -11.71 12.63
CA SER A 308 -22.14 -11.88 13.61
C SER A 308 -23.56 -11.82 13.02
N ALA A 309 -23.70 -11.52 11.72
CA ALA A 309 -24.99 -11.43 11.04
C ALA A 309 -25.68 -12.79 10.88
N ASN A 310 -27.00 -12.79 10.70
CA ASN A 310 -27.74 -14.04 10.50
C ASN A 310 -27.24 -14.80 9.25
N LYS A 311 -26.96 -14.09 8.15
CA LYS A 311 -26.34 -14.66 6.95
C LYS A 311 -24.83 -14.41 6.99
N PHE A 312 -24.12 -15.26 7.74
CA PHE A 312 -22.72 -15.05 8.08
C PHE A 312 -21.73 -15.57 7.04
N CYS A 313 -22.12 -16.41 6.07
CA CYS A 313 -21.18 -17.01 5.11
C CYS A 313 -21.10 -16.21 3.79
N LEU A 314 -19.89 -16.10 3.21
CA LEU A 314 -19.66 -15.50 1.87
C LEU A 314 -20.00 -16.44 0.71
N PHE A 315 -20.10 -17.75 0.97
CA PHE A 315 -20.28 -18.76 -0.06
C PHE A 315 -21.69 -19.34 -0.09
N CYS A 316 -22.41 -19.29 1.03
CA CYS A 316 -23.74 -19.87 1.15
C CYS A 316 -24.71 -18.98 1.93
N TYR A 317 -25.99 -19.31 1.83
CA TYR A 317 -27.08 -18.65 2.55
C TYR A 317 -27.41 -19.30 3.90
N LEU A 318 -26.51 -20.09 4.48
CA LEU A 318 -26.74 -20.70 5.79
C LEU A 318 -26.99 -19.61 6.85
N SER A 319 -28.02 -19.80 7.67
CA SER A 319 -28.32 -18.93 8.81
C SER A 319 -27.43 -19.27 10.00
N ARG A 320 -27.19 -18.29 10.86
CA ARG A 320 -26.39 -18.45 12.08
C ARG A 320 -26.97 -19.54 13.00
N ASP A 321 -28.30 -19.63 13.07
CA ASP A 321 -29.00 -20.65 13.85
C ASP A 321 -28.74 -22.07 13.34
N ASN A 322 -28.31 -22.20 12.08
CA ASN A 322 -27.99 -23.48 11.45
C ASN A 322 -26.48 -23.65 11.20
N ASN A 323 -25.62 -22.90 11.88
CA ASN A 323 -24.16 -22.95 11.66
C ASN A 323 -23.52 -24.31 12.00
N GLN A 324 -24.24 -25.21 12.67
CA GLN A 324 -23.83 -26.58 12.96
C GLN A 324 -24.18 -27.57 11.82
N CYS A 325 -24.88 -27.13 10.78
CA CYS A 325 -25.21 -27.99 9.64
C CYS A 325 -23.96 -28.27 8.80
N LEU A 326 -23.30 -29.42 9.01
CA LEU A 326 -22.09 -29.82 8.27
C LEU A 326 -22.38 -30.55 6.94
N ASN A 327 -23.65 -30.64 6.53
CA ASN A 327 -24.01 -31.25 5.25
C ASN A 327 -23.81 -30.25 4.10
N TYR A 328 -22.60 -30.18 3.57
CA TYR A 328 -22.24 -29.26 2.48
C TYR A 328 -23.14 -29.36 1.24
N GLY A 329 -23.74 -30.53 0.98
CA GLY A 329 -24.62 -30.75 -0.17
C GLY A 329 -25.98 -30.06 -0.06
N SER A 330 -26.42 -29.71 1.16
CA SER A 330 -27.68 -28.98 1.39
C SER A 330 -27.52 -27.47 1.42
N TRP A 331 -26.28 -26.98 1.32
CA TRP A 331 -26.01 -25.55 1.41
C TRP A 331 -26.33 -24.86 0.09
N GLU A 332 -27.36 -24.01 0.11
CA GLU A 332 -27.64 -23.12 -1.01
C GLU A 332 -26.46 -22.14 -1.19
N ARG A 333 -25.77 -22.27 -2.32
CA ARG A 333 -24.62 -21.43 -2.66
C ARG A 333 -25.07 -20.07 -3.14
N ARG A 334 -24.28 -19.04 -2.79
CA ARG A 334 -24.44 -17.71 -3.36
C ARG A 334 -23.98 -17.73 -4.82
N SER A 335 -24.81 -17.23 -5.73
CA SER A 335 -24.44 -17.06 -7.13
C SER A 335 -24.01 -15.62 -7.40
N SER A 336 -22.97 -15.45 -8.22
CA SER A 336 -22.42 -14.16 -8.62
C SER A 336 -23.43 -13.26 -9.35
N SER A 337 -24.46 -13.84 -9.98
CA SER A 337 -25.47 -13.12 -10.77
C SER A 337 -26.52 -12.37 -9.94
N LEU A 338 -26.77 -12.77 -8.68
CA LEU A 338 -27.75 -12.11 -7.80
C LEU A 338 -27.16 -10.96 -6.98
N GLU A 339 -25.85 -10.99 -6.70
CA GLU A 339 -25.17 -9.99 -5.85
C GLU A 339 -24.59 -8.79 -6.63
N GLY A 340 -24.58 -8.85 -7.98
CA GLY A 340 -24.16 -7.76 -8.87
C GLY A 340 -25.00 -6.47 -8.80
N ARG A 341 -26.10 -6.44 -8.02
CA ARG A 341 -26.88 -5.21 -7.79
C ARG A 341 -26.36 -4.33 -6.65
N TYR A 342 -25.46 -4.84 -5.80
CA TYR A 342 -24.89 -4.06 -4.68
C TYR A 342 -23.35 -3.92 -4.73
N ASN A 343 -22.65 -4.74 -5.53
CA ASN A 343 -21.19 -4.73 -5.64
C ASN A 343 -20.72 -4.29 -7.03
N SER A 344 -20.69 -2.98 -7.28
CA SER A 344 -20.06 -2.39 -8.48
C SER A 344 -18.53 -2.29 -8.37
N LEU A 345 -17.89 -3.28 -7.74
CA LEU A 345 -16.44 -3.37 -7.58
C LEU A 345 -15.86 -4.73 -8.02
N SER A 346 -16.69 -5.60 -8.60
CA SER A 346 -16.26 -6.83 -9.27
C SER A 346 -16.89 -6.93 -10.65
N ALA A 347 -16.36 -6.13 -11.58
CA ALA A 347 -16.47 -6.32 -13.01
C ALA A 347 -15.19 -5.79 -13.66
#